data_AF-A0A0G0VDD4-F1
#
_entry.id   AF-A0A0G0VDD4-F1
#
_cell.length_a   1.000
_cell.length_b   1.000
_cell.length_c   1.000
_cell.angle_alpha   90.00
_cell.angle_beta   90.00
_cell.angle_gamma   90.00
#
_symmetry.space_group_name_H-M   'P 1'
#
loop_
_entity.id
_entity.type
_entity.pdbx_description
1 polymer ?
#
loop_
_entity_poly.entity_id
_entity_poly.type
_entity_poly.pdbx_seq_one_letter_code
_entity_poly.pdbx_strand_id
1 'polypeptide(L)'
;MTDVLKIGKKALTVSVVFTTILWSIGFAALVAPLVVKADVALVAGDVIQGTSTKNVFYYSADGKRYTFPTDKVFFSWYKDWSMVKKIPDAQMGNITIGGTVAYKAGTQLVKIQTDPKVYAVEPGGSIRWVETEAIAVSLYGSDWAKKVHDVDPTIFPYVYKVGSSVNTASYPVGALVKVGSDYFYVNAANSKQKVSADVLTANGFQTKYAVTAANLDGYTAGTDMATDVALKTVAGTGSAVVVGGGTTVVAGSGLTVALAADTPVAATIVTDSTNTTDGAQALIPAMKLNFTAAADGDVKVKTVKLTRTGISADTDVVNMYLYDGDTQLASSPSIATKVFTFNNSSGLFTVSKGTTKVITVKFDLKNSASAGITVGFQVVALGDIVTDGAAVTGNFPVQSNTMTGATVTDLGQFALANVSPTADADVDPGQVGYEIWRFTATTQSQDVELRSIKFTLIGSFNIADLKKPRIRP
;
A
#
# COMPACT_ATOMS: atom_id res chain seq x y z
N MET A 1 -101.88 5.65 -1.14
CA MET A 1 -100.73 5.62 -2.07
C MET A 1 -99.87 6.84 -1.79
N THR A 2 -99.10 6.79 -0.70
CA THR A 2 -98.38 7.97 -0.17
C THR A 2 -97.06 7.59 0.49
N ASP A 3 -96.53 6.40 0.18
CA ASP A 3 -95.30 5.87 0.81
C ASP A 3 -94.18 5.50 -0.19
N VAL A 4 -94.32 5.83 -1.47
CA VAL A 4 -93.30 5.47 -2.48
C VAL A 4 -92.27 6.61 -2.71
N LEU A 5 -92.50 7.82 -2.19
CA LEU A 5 -91.62 8.97 -2.44
C LEU A 5 -90.64 9.33 -1.29
N LYS A 6 -90.69 8.64 -0.14
CA LYS A 6 -89.76 8.87 0.99
C LYS A 6 -88.62 7.83 1.11
N ILE A 7 -88.62 6.78 0.30
CA ILE A 7 -87.57 5.74 0.30
C ILE A 7 -86.48 6.02 -0.76
N GLY A 8 -86.79 6.77 -1.82
CA GLY A 8 -85.83 7.11 -2.89
C GLY A 8 -84.74 8.14 -2.51
N LYS A 9 -84.93 8.95 -1.46
CA LYS A 9 -83.95 9.96 -1.00
C LYS A 9 -82.98 9.47 0.09
N LYS A 10 -83.10 8.23 0.58
CA LYS A 10 -82.11 7.60 1.47
C LYS A 10 -81.35 6.43 0.83
N ALA A 11 -81.77 5.95 -0.34
CA ALA A 11 -81.12 4.84 -1.05
C ALA A 11 -79.98 5.26 -2.00
N LEU A 12 -79.88 6.54 -2.40
CA LEU A 12 -78.83 7.00 -3.33
C LEU A 12 -77.61 7.64 -2.65
N THR A 13 -77.66 7.96 -1.36
CA THR A 13 -76.52 8.57 -0.63
C THR A 13 -75.71 7.56 0.20
N VAL A 14 -76.19 6.32 0.35
CA VAL A 14 -75.44 5.24 1.04
C VAL A 14 -74.63 4.39 0.05
N SER A 15 -74.98 4.42 -1.25
CA SER A 15 -74.27 3.65 -2.30
C SER A 15 -72.90 4.22 -2.69
N VAL A 16 -72.64 5.52 -2.43
CA VAL A 16 -71.34 6.18 -2.68
C VAL A 16 -70.40 6.16 -1.46
N VAL A 17 -70.91 5.80 -0.27
CA VAL A 17 -70.09 5.68 0.95
C VAL A 17 -69.61 4.24 1.19
N PHE A 18 -70.31 3.23 0.66
CA PHE A 18 -69.82 1.84 0.71
C PHE A 18 -68.79 1.49 -0.38
N THR A 19 -68.75 2.21 -1.50
CA THR A 19 -67.75 2.01 -2.56
C THR A 19 -66.41 2.71 -2.30
N THR A 20 -66.33 3.58 -1.30
CA THR A 20 -65.06 4.19 -0.84
C THR A 20 -64.48 3.53 0.42
N ILE A 21 -65.28 2.79 1.20
CA ILE A 21 -64.79 2.01 2.36
C ILE A 21 -64.37 0.58 1.96
N LEU A 22 -64.86 0.05 0.83
CA LEU A 22 -64.44 -1.27 0.34
C LEU A 22 -63.09 -1.29 -0.41
N TRP A 23 -62.46 -0.12 -0.62
CA TRP A 23 -61.03 -0.03 -0.99
C TRP A 23 -60.09 0.15 0.21
N SER A 24 -60.66 0.23 1.43
CA SER A 24 -59.90 0.39 2.66
C SER A 24 -59.80 -0.90 3.49
N ILE A 25 -60.58 -1.94 3.16
CA ILE A 25 -60.60 -3.23 3.87
C ILE A 25 -60.54 -4.41 2.87
N GLY A 26 -59.99 -4.16 1.68
CA GLY A 26 -59.85 -5.11 0.57
C GLY A 26 -58.40 -5.54 0.30
N PHE A 27 -57.53 -5.55 1.31
CA PHE A 27 -56.18 -6.16 1.22
C PHE A 27 -55.75 -6.79 2.56
N ALA A 28 -56.64 -7.54 3.20
CA ALA A 28 -56.35 -8.32 4.41
C ALA A 28 -56.29 -9.84 4.13
N ALA A 29 -55.95 -10.25 2.90
CA ALA A 29 -55.85 -11.66 2.52
C ALA A 29 -54.83 -11.91 1.39
N LEU A 30 -53.58 -11.46 1.60
CA LEU A 30 -52.39 -12.24 1.25
C LEU A 30 -51.16 -11.63 1.95
N VAL A 31 -51.20 -11.54 3.28
CA VAL A 31 -49.93 -11.73 4.00
C VAL A 31 -49.65 -13.22 3.81
N ALA A 32 -49.03 -13.58 2.68
CA ALA A 32 -48.18 -14.74 2.70
C ALA A 32 -47.35 -14.57 3.98
N PRO A 33 -47.28 -15.55 4.90
CA PRO A 33 -46.25 -15.48 5.90
C PRO A 33 -44.98 -15.25 5.10
N LEU A 34 -44.33 -14.10 5.31
CA LEU A 34 -42.93 -13.99 4.97
C LEU A 34 -42.32 -15.09 5.82
N VAL A 35 -42.21 -16.28 5.22
CA VAL A 35 -41.38 -17.34 5.74
C VAL A 35 -40.00 -16.69 5.64
N VAL A 36 -39.63 -15.99 6.70
CA VAL A 36 -38.25 -15.65 6.98
C VAL A 36 -37.61 -17.01 7.07
N LYS A 37 -37.04 -17.47 5.95
CA LYS A 37 -36.15 -18.62 5.98
C LYS A 37 -35.12 -18.26 7.01
N ALA A 38 -35.05 -19.05 8.07
CA ALA A 38 -34.08 -18.85 9.13
C ALA A 38 -32.69 -18.66 8.49
N ASP A 39 -31.95 -17.67 8.99
CA ASP A 39 -30.61 -17.39 8.51
C ASP A 39 -29.76 -18.67 8.60
N VAL A 40 -28.99 -18.92 7.54
CA VAL A 40 -28.06 -20.04 7.51
C VAL A 40 -26.84 -19.66 8.33
N ALA A 41 -26.41 -20.52 9.25
CA ALA A 41 -25.18 -20.30 9.99
C ALA A 41 -23.97 -20.26 9.04
N LEU A 42 -23.23 -19.15 9.05
CA LEU A 42 -22.06 -18.94 8.20
C LEU A 42 -20.79 -19.06 9.01
N VAL A 43 -19.79 -19.72 8.44
CA VAL A 43 -18.43 -19.80 8.99
C VAL A 43 -17.46 -19.20 7.98
N ALA A 44 -16.44 -18.50 8.46
CA ALA A 44 -15.37 -18.00 7.60
C ALA A 44 -14.77 -19.11 6.75
N GLY A 45 -14.62 -18.87 5.45
CA GLY A 45 -14.23 -19.91 4.49
C GLY A 45 -15.39 -20.42 3.63
N ASP A 46 -16.63 -20.13 4.03
CA ASP A 46 -17.81 -20.56 3.28
C ASP A 46 -17.89 -19.89 1.91
N VAL A 47 -18.40 -20.65 0.94
CA VAL A 47 -18.79 -20.12 -0.36
C VAL A 47 -20.31 -20.06 -0.38
N ILE A 48 -20.86 -18.88 -0.63
CA ILE A 48 -22.28 -18.58 -0.49
C ILE A 48 -22.90 -18.13 -1.82
N GLN A 49 -24.17 -18.49 -2.02
CA GLN A 49 -24.97 -18.09 -3.17
C GLN A 49 -26.38 -17.72 -2.70
N GLY A 50 -26.96 -16.65 -3.23
CA GLY A 50 -28.34 -16.28 -2.92
C GLY A 50 -29.35 -17.26 -3.52
N THR A 51 -30.53 -17.37 -2.92
CA THR A 51 -31.59 -18.26 -3.40
C THR A 51 -32.12 -17.90 -4.78
N SER A 52 -32.13 -16.62 -5.14
CA SER A 52 -32.61 -16.12 -6.44
C SER A 52 -31.49 -15.68 -7.39
N THR A 53 -30.24 -15.63 -6.91
CA THR A 53 -29.09 -15.12 -7.68
C THR A 53 -28.16 -16.25 -8.13
N LYS A 54 -27.46 -16.02 -9.26
CA LYS A 54 -26.45 -16.96 -9.78
C LYS A 54 -25.03 -16.62 -9.32
N ASN A 55 -24.82 -15.45 -8.74
CA ASN A 55 -23.51 -14.99 -8.30
C ASN A 55 -23.08 -15.73 -7.03
N VAL A 56 -21.85 -16.24 -7.07
CA VAL A 56 -21.21 -16.93 -5.96
C VAL A 56 -20.23 -15.98 -5.28
N PHE A 57 -20.17 -16.03 -3.96
CA PHE A 57 -19.30 -15.18 -3.16
C PHE A 57 -18.53 -16.00 -2.13
N TYR A 58 -17.35 -15.53 -1.75
CA TYR A 58 -16.60 -16.07 -0.62
C TYR A 58 -16.93 -15.29 0.66
N TYR A 59 -17.33 -15.97 1.72
CA TYR A 59 -17.54 -15.39 3.04
C TYR A 59 -16.27 -15.46 3.88
N SER A 60 -15.74 -14.29 4.24
CA SER A 60 -14.44 -14.12 4.85
C SER A 60 -14.55 -13.94 6.37
N ALA A 61 -13.43 -14.12 7.08
CA ALA A 61 -13.34 -13.97 8.53
C ALA A 61 -13.63 -12.53 9.03
N ASP A 62 -13.56 -11.54 8.15
CA ASP A 62 -13.95 -10.15 8.41
C ASP A 62 -15.47 -9.92 8.35
N GLY A 63 -16.26 -10.99 8.15
CA GLY A 63 -17.72 -10.93 8.05
C GLY A 63 -18.24 -10.38 6.73
N LYS A 64 -17.37 -10.20 5.73
CA LYS A 64 -17.73 -9.66 4.40
C LYS A 64 -17.79 -10.76 3.35
N ARG A 65 -18.45 -10.43 2.22
CA ARG A 65 -18.47 -11.27 1.02
C ARG A 65 -17.55 -10.73 -0.06
N TYR A 66 -16.81 -11.62 -0.71
CA TYR A 66 -15.90 -11.32 -1.80
C TYR A 66 -16.41 -11.90 -3.11
N THR A 67 -16.33 -11.12 -4.19
CA THR A 67 -16.85 -11.48 -5.50
C THR A 67 -15.85 -12.32 -6.28
N PHE A 68 -16.34 -13.33 -7.01
CA PHE A 68 -15.59 -13.97 -8.07
C PHE A 68 -15.91 -13.28 -9.40
N PRO A 69 -14.94 -12.63 -10.08
CA PRO A 69 -15.19 -11.96 -11.36
C PRO A 69 -15.70 -12.88 -12.45
N THR A 70 -15.17 -14.10 -12.47
CA THR A 70 -15.47 -15.13 -13.47
C THR A 70 -15.50 -16.50 -12.80
N ASP A 71 -16.14 -17.45 -13.46
CA ASP A 71 -16.10 -18.87 -13.11
C ASP A 71 -14.66 -19.42 -13.12
N LYS A 72 -13.81 -18.95 -14.04
CA LYS A 72 -12.38 -19.33 -14.11
C LYS A 72 -11.62 -18.98 -12.83
N VAL A 73 -11.88 -17.82 -12.23
CA VAL A 73 -11.30 -17.44 -10.94
C VAL A 73 -11.79 -18.40 -9.85
N PHE A 74 -13.08 -18.69 -9.80
CA PHE A 74 -13.64 -19.68 -8.87
C PHE A 74 -12.97 -21.06 -9.01
N PHE A 75 -12.86 -21.57 -10.23
CA PHE A 75 -12.28 -22.90 -10.51
C PHE A 75 -10.77 -22.98 -10.25
N SER A 76 -10.08 -21.84 -10.16
CA SER A 76 -8.69 -21.81 -9.69
C SER A 76 -8.56 -22.14 -8.20
N TRP A 77 -9.61 -21.84 -7.40
CA TRP A 77 -9.67 -22.11 -5.97
C TRP A 77 -10.37 -23.43 -5.62
N TYR A 78 -11.37 -23.80 -6.41
CA TYR A 78 -12.28 -24.89 -6.09
C TYR A 78 -12.45 -25.83 -7.29
N LYS A 79 -12.61 -27.13 -7.02
CA LYS A 79 -12.71 -28.14 -8.07
C LYS A 79 -14.05 -28.06 -8.81
N ASP A 80 -15.11 -27.80 -8.08
CA ASP A 80 -16.50 -27.80 -8.53
C ASP A 80 -17.36 -26.91 -7.61
N TRP A 81 -18.66 -26.84 -7.91
CA TRP A 81 -19.63 -26.03 -7.16
C TRP A 81 -20.19 -26.73 -5.91
N SER A 82 -19.70 -27.92 -5.53
CA SER A 82 -20.30 -28.74 -4.46
C SER A 82 -20.30 -28.07 -3.08
N MET A 83 -19.33 -27.19 -2.83
CA MET A 83 -19.19 -26.48 -1.57
C MET A 83 -19.99 -25.18 -1.47
N VAL A 84 -20.72 -24.80 -2.52
CA VAL A 84 -21.55 -23.59 -2.54
C VAL A 84 -22.78 -23.80 -1.66
N LYS A 85 -22.86 -23.03 -0.58
CA LYS A 85 -24.01 -22.98 0.33
C LYS A 85 -25.04 -21.97 -0.18
N LYS A 86 -26.30 -22.39 -0.30
CA LYS A 86 -27.41 -21.49 -0.62
C LYS A 86 -27.90 -20.78 0.63
N ILE A 87 -28.02 -19.46 0.58
CA ILE A 87 -28.49 -18.62 1.68
C ILE A 87 -29.66 -17.72 1.22
N PRO A 88 -30.58 -17.33 2.11
CA PRO A 88 -31.65 -16.40 1.79
C PRO A 88 -31.11 -15.08 1.21
N ASP A 89 -31.79 -14.53 0.21
CA ASP A 89 -31.34 -13.29 -0.43
C ASP A 89 -31.33 -12.08 0.52
N ALA A 90 -32.22 -12.07 1.53
CA ALA A 90 -32.22 -11.06 2.60
C ALA A 90 -30.95 -11.13 3.46
N GLN A 91 -30.54 -12.33 3.88
CA GLN A 91 -29.30 -12.56 4.61
C GLN A 91 -28.09 -12.14 3.77
N MET A 92 -28.08 -12.51 2.48
CA MET A 92 -27.04 -12.13 1.53
C MET A 92 -26.95 -10.60 1.36
N GLY A 93 -28.07 -9.88 1.38
CA GLY A 93 -28.14 -8.42 1.31
C GLY A 93 -27.47 -7.71 2.50
N ASN A 94 -27.50 -8.32 3.68
CA ASN A 94 -26.89 -7.77 4.91
C ASN A 94 -25.37 -7.96 4.97
N ILE A 95 -24.80 -8.83 4.13
CA ILE A 95 -23.35 -9.06 4.09
C ILE A 95 -22.72 -8.03 3.15
N THR A 96 -21.87 -7.17 3.69
CA THR A 96 -21.20 -6.12 2.90
C THR A 96 -20.16 -6.71 1.93
N ILE A 97 -19.99 -6.09 0.77
CA ILE A 97 -18.97 -6.50 -0.20
C ILE A 97 -17.60 -6.00 0.28
N GLY A 98 -16.66 -6.92 0.46
CA GLY A 98 -15.30 -6.64 0.96
C GLY A 98 -14.26 -6.45 -0.16
N GLY A 99 -14.53 -6.95 -1.36
CA GLY A 99 -13.64 -6.85 -2.50
C GLY A 99 -13.83 -7.99 -3.48
N THR A 100 -12.80 -8.20 -4.30
CA THR A 100 -12.82 -9.13 -5.43
C THR A 100 -11.69 -10.15 -5.32
N VAL A 101 -12.01 -11.42 -5.56
CA VAL A 101 -11.06 -12.53 -5.47
C VAL A 101 -10.15 -12.56 -6.70
N ALA A 102 -8.85 -12.75 -6.48
CA ALA A 102 -7.83 -12.97 -7.52
C ALA A 102 -7.76 -14.45 -7.93
N TYR A 103 -7.14 -14.76 -9.08
CA TYR A 103 -6.75 -16.14 -9.39
C TYR A 103 -5.90 -16.73 -8.25
N LYS A 104 -6.08 -18.03 -7.94
CA LYS A 104 -5.26 -18.71 -6.94
C LYS A 104 -3.80 -18.72 -7.39
N ALA A 105 -2.90 -18.39 -6.46
CA ALA A 105 -1.47 -18.39 -6.72
C ALA A 105 -0.98 -19.73 -7.32
N GLY A 106 -0.08 -19.63 -8.29
CA GLY A 106 0.53 -20.80 -8.96
C GLY A 106 -0.40 -21.59 -9.88
N THR A 107 -1.63 -21.12 -10.16
CA THR A 107 -2.58 -21.90 -10.98
C THR A 107 -2.64 -21.47 -12.45
N GLN A 108 -2.76 -20.17 -12.70
CA GLN A 108 -2.93 -19.57 -14.02
C GLN A 108 -2.04 -18.35 -14.18
N LEU A 109 -1.76 -17.99 -15.43
CA LEU A 109 -1.12 -16.74 -15.81
C LEU A 109 -2.20 -15.73 -16.19
N VAL A 110 -1.96 -14.45 -15.91
CA VAL A 110 -2.92 -13.37 -16.19
C VAL A 110 -2.33 -12.31 -17.10
N LYS A 111 -3.17 -11.68 -17.90
CA LYS A 111 -2.85 -10.49 -18.71
C LYS A 111 -4.09 -9.61 -18.85
N ILE A 112 -3.90 -8.42 -19.41
CA ILE A 112 -4.99 -7.56 -19.90
C ILE A 112 -4.87 -7.44 -21.42
N GLN A 113 -5.96 -7.19 -22.15
CA GLN A 113 -5.89 -7.14 -23.61
C GLN A 113 -5.05 -5.96 -24.14
N THR A 114 -4.93 -4.89 -23.36
CA THR A 114 -4.24 -3.66 -23.73
C THR A 114 -2.73 -3.68 -23.47
N ASP A 115 -2.21 -4.73 -22.82
CA ASP A 115 -0.79 -4.89 -22.48
C ASP A 115 -0.31 -6.29 -22.92
N PRO A 116 0.75 -6.40 -23.74
CA PRO A 116 1.29 -7.70 -24.13
C PRO A 116 1.91 -8.49 -22.96
N LYS A 117 2.16 -7.86 -21.80
CA LYS A 117 2.79 -8.53 -20.65
C LYS A 117 1.91 -9.62 -20.05
N VAL A 118 2.54 -10.77 -19.79
CA VAL A 118 1.93 -11.90 -19.09
C VAL A 118 2.53 -12.00 -17.70
N TYR A 119 1.66 -12.18 -16.71
CA TYR A 119 2.05 -12.19 -15.32
C TYR A 119 1.71 -13.52 -14.65
N ALA A 120 2.63 -14.02 -13.82
CA ALA A 120 2.37 -15.11 -12.92
C ALA A 120 1.73 -14.60 -11.62
N VAL A 121 0.74 -15.32 -11.11
CA VAL A 121 0.01 -14.93 -9.89
C VAL A 121 0.64 -15.58 -8.66
N GLU A 122 0.99 -14.76 -7.68
CA GLU A 122 1.54 -15.11 -6.38
C GLU A 122 0.51 -14.90 -5.25
N PRO A 123 0.74 -15.41 -4.03
CA PRO A 123 -0.19 -15.25 -2.91
C PRO A 123 -0.59 -13.78 -2.65
N GLY A 124 -1.84 -13.58 -2.24
CA GLY A 124 -2.40 -12.25 -1.96
C GLY A 124 -2.75 -11.41 -3.19
N GLY A 125 -2.71 -11.98 -4.40
CA GLY A 125 -3.00 -11.27 -5.64
C GLY A 125 -1.81 -10.46 -6.17
N SER A 126 -0.59 -10.75 -5.71
CA SER A 126 0.62 -10.17 -6.30
C SER A 126 0.88 -10.82 -7.66
N ILE A 127 1.36 -10.05 -8.63
CA ILE A 127 1.64 -10.55 -9.98
C ILE A 127 3.05 -10.20 -10.41
N ARG A 128 3.76 -11.15 -11.02
CA ARG A 128 5.12 -10.96 -11.51
C ARG A 128 5.17 -11.07 -13.01
N TRP A 129 5.69 -10.06 -13.68
CA TRP A 129 5.82 -10.06 -15.14
C TRP A 129 6.84 -11.12 -15.58
N VAL A 130 6.43 -12.05 -16.42
CA VAL A 130 7.33 -13.02 -17.08
C VAL A 130 7.91 -12.34 -18.31
N GLU A 131 9.20 -11.97 -18.27
CA GLU A 131 9.79 -11.03 -19.23
C GLU A 131 9.91 -11.57 -20.65
N THR A 132 10.09 -12.90 -20.79
CA THR A 132 10.32 -13.53 -22.10
C THR A 132 9.55 -14.83 -22.25
N GLU A 133 9.23 -15.17 -23.50
CA GLU A 133 8.63 -16.47 -23.85
C GLU A 133 9.54 -17.64 -23.49
N ALA A 134 10.87 -17.49 -23.63
CA ALA A 134 11.83 -18.53 -23.24
C ALA A 134 11.72 -18.87 -21.75
N ILE A 135 11.55 -17.86 -20.88
CA ILE A 135 11.30 -18.08 -19.44
C ILE A 135 9.95 -18.76 -19.23
N ALA A 136 8.89 -18.33 -19.94
CA ALA A 136 7.56 -18.92 -19.83
C ALA A 136 7.55 -20.41 -20.24
N VAL A 137 8.22 -20.77 -21.33
CA VAL A 137 8.38 -22.16 -21.79
C VAL A 137 9.20 -22.96 -20.78
N SER A 138 10.30 -22.39 -20.26
CA SER A 138 11.12 -23.06 -19.26
C SER A 138 10.37 -23.36 -17.97
N LEU A 139 9.52 -22.43 -17.53
CA LEU A 139 8.74 -22.60 -16.31
C LEU A 139 7.56 -23.52 -16.56
N TYR A 140 6.68 -23.19 -17.51
CA TYR A 140 5.34 -23.79 -17.64
C TYR A 140 5.19 -24.79 -18.79
N GLY A 141 6.25 -25.04 -19.56
CA GLY A 141 6.26 -25.90 -20.73
C GLY A 141 5.79 -25.20 -22.01
N SER A 142 5.83 -25.91 -23.14
CA SER A 142 5.42 -25.39 -24.46
C SER A 142 3.96 -24.95 -24.52
N ASP A 143 3.10 -25.52 -23.67
CA ASP A 143 1.68 -25.17 -23.56
C ASP A 143 1.38 -23.99 -22.62
N TRP A 144 2.40 -23.23 -22.19
CA TRP A 144 2.24 -22.10 -21.25
C TRP A 144 1.17 -21.10 -21.67
N ALA A 145 1.05 -20.83 -22.98
CA ALA A 145 0.08 -19.90 -23.53
C ALA A 145 -1.38 -20.30 -23.23
N LYS A 146 -1.67 -21.60 -23.08
CA LYS A 146 -3.01 -22.10 -22.71
C LYS A 146 -3.37 -21.81 -21.25
N LYS A 147 -2.37 -21.50 -20.40
CA LYS A 147 -2.55 -21.09 -19.00
C LYS A 147 -2.76 -19.58 -18.85
N VAL A 148 -2.64 -18.82 -19.94
CA VAL A 148 -2.84 -17.37 -19.93
C VAL A 148 -4.32 -17.05 -20.01
N HIS A 149 -4.78 -16.21 -19.11
CA HIS A 149 -6.16 -15.74 -19.05
C HIS A 149 -6.23 -14.22 -19.03
N ASP A 150 -7.06 -13.68 -19.90
CA ASP A 150 -7.39 -12.26 -19.88
C ASP A 150 -8.20 -11.94 -18.62
N VAL A 151 -7.80 -10.86 -17.97
CA VAL A 151 -8.49 -10.22 -16.86
C VAL A 151 -9.03 -8.90 -17.38
N ASP A 152 -10.25 -8.55 -16.96
CA ASP A 152 -10.84 -7.27 -17.30
C ASP A 152 -9.96 -6.11 -16.76
N PRO A 153 -9.54 -5.16 -17.63
CA PRO A 153 -8.68 -4.06 -17.23
C PRO A 153 -9.30 -3.15 -16.16
N THR A 154 -10.64 -3.13 -16.01
CA THR A 154 -11.34 -2.33 -15.01
C THR A 154 -11.16 -2.86 -13.59
N ILE A 155 -10.95 -4.17 -13.40
CA ILE A 155 -10.72 -4.79 -12.09
C ILE A 155 -9.24 -5.05 -11.83
N PHE A 156 -8.43 -5.16 -12.88
CA PHE A 156 -7.01 -5.51 -12.80
C PHE A 156 -6.21 -4.66 -11.77
N PRO A 157 -6.27 -3.31 -11.76
CA PRO A 157 -5.48 -2.50 -10.83
C PRO A 157 -5.97 -2.59 -9.37
N TYR A 158 -7.20 -3.04 -9.14
CA TYR A 158 -7.78 -3.17 -7.80
C TYR A 158 -7.59 -4.58 -7.21
N VAL A 159 -7.48 -5.59 -8.08
CA VAL A 159 -7.33 -7.00 -7.70
C VAL A 159 -5.86 -7.41 -7.63
N TYR A 160 -5.03 -6.90 -8.54
CA TYR A 160 -3.64 -7.34 -8.69
C TYR A 160 -2.63 -6.24 -8.37
N LYS A 161 -1.55 -6.63 -7.71
CA LYS A 161 -0.42 -5.75 -7.37
C LYS A 161 0.83 -6.20 -8.11
N VAL A 162 1.37 -5.36 -8.98
CA VAL A 162 2.58 -5.67 -9.76
C VAL A 162 3.79 -5.71 -8.82
N GLY A 163 4.45 -6.86 -8.75
CA GLY A 163 5.71 -7.08 -8.06
C GLY A 163 6.90 -6.98 -9.02
N SER A 164 8.08 -7.40 -8.54
CA SER A 164 9.26 -7.50 -9.41
C SER A 164 9.06 -8.53 -10.52
N SER A 165 9.76 -8.37 -11.64
CA SER A 165 9.65 -9.28 -12.77
C SER A 165 10.29 -10.65 -12.49
N VAL A 166 9.94 -11.62 -13.32
CA VAL A 166 10.58 -12.94 -13.43
C VAL A 166 11.52 -12.87 -14.64
N ASN A 167 12.78 -12.57 -14.36
CA ASN A 167 13.86 -12.41 -15.34
C ASN A 167 14.80 -13.62 -15.42
N THR A 168 14.56 -14.63 -14.58
CA THR A 168 15.27 -15.91 -14.56
C THR A 168 14.25 -17.05 -14.53
N ALA A 169 14.65 -18.26 -14.90
CA ALA A 169 13.79 -19.45 -14.87
C ALA A 169 13.54 -19.98 -13.43
N SER A 170 13.11 -19.09 -12.54
CA SER A 170 12.67 -19.44 -11.19
C SER A 170 11.13 -19.41 -11.11
N TYR A 171 10.54 -20.50 -10.63
CA TYR A 171 9.13 -20.63 -10.32
C TYR A 171 8.70 -19.53 -9.32
N PRO A 172 7.62 -18.79 -9.62
CA PRO A 172 7.06 -17.81 -8.72
C PRO A 172 6.53 -18.42 -7.42
N VAL A 173 6.44 -17.60 -6.37
CA VAL A 173 5.90 -18.01 -5.07
C VAL A 173 4.45 -18.48 -5.23
N GLY A 174 4.11 -19.57 -4.57
CA GLY A 174 2.80 -20.20 -4.68
C GLY A 174 2.69 -21.28 -5.74
N ALA A 175 3.72 -21.48 -6.57
CA ALA A 175 3.75 -22.56 -7.54
C ALA A 175 3.80 -23.93 -6.84
N LEU A 176 2.98 -24.85 -7.33
CA LEU A 176 3.09 -26.27 -6.99
C LEU A 176 3.90 -26.96 -8.09
N VAL A 177 5.07 -27.47 -7.74
CA VAL A 177 6.00 -28.09 -8.69
C VAL A 177 6.09 -29.59 -8.41
N LYS A 178 5.88 -30.40 -9.44
CA LYS A 178 6.01 -31.85 -9.40
C LYS A 178 7.41 -32.25 -9.85
N VAL A 179 8.13 -32.98 -9.01
CA VAL A 179 9.45 -33.55 -9.30
C VAL A 179 9.40 -35.05 -9.03
N GLY A 180 9.51 -35.88 -10.07
CA GLY A 180 9.27 -37.32 -9.96
C GLY A 180 7.83 -37.61 -9.51
N SER A 181 7.68 -38.26 -8.34
CA SER A 181 6.39 -38.53 -7.70
C SER A 181 5.97 -37.49 -6.66
N ASP A 182 6.88 -36.63 -6.24
CA ASP A 182 6.67 -35.70 -5.13
C ASP A 182 6.20 -34.33 -5.61
N TYR A 183 5.40 -33.66 -4.77
CA TYR A 183 4.99 -32.28 -4.97
C TYR A 183 5.70 -31.36 -4.00
N PHE A 184 6.14 -30.21 -4.50
CA PHE A 184 6.81 -29.17 -3.74
C PHE A 184 6.07 -27.85 -3.90
N TYR A 185 5.86 -27.16 -2.79
CA TYR A 185 5.36 -25.78 -2.81
C TYR A 185 6.54 -24.82 -2.84
N VAL A 186 6.51 -23.89 -3.78
CA VAL A 186 7.53 -22.83 -3.90
C VAL A 186 7.15 -21.67 -3.00
N ASN A 187 8.01 -21.43 -2.02
CA ASN A 187 7.91 -20.34 -1.07
C ASN A 187 8.78 -19.15 -1.53
N ALA A 188 8.72 -18.07 -0.79
CA ALA A 188 9.61 -16.93 -0.98
C ALA A 188 11.10 -17.34 -0.85
N ALA A 189 11.98 -16.45 -1.33
CA ALA A 189 13.44 -16.63 -1.28
C ALA A 189 13.93 -17.93 -1.95
N ASN A 190 13.24 -18.40 -3.00
CA ASN A 190 13.54 -19.66 -3.67
C ASN A 190 13.66 -20.83 -2.68
N SER A 191 12.74 -20.93 -1.72
CA SER A 191 12.65 -22.11 -0.86
C SER A 191 11.55 -23.05 -1.33
N LYS A 192 11.72 -24.34 -1.04
CA LYS A 192 10.74 -25.38 -1.38
C LYS A 192 10.39 -26.20 -0.15
N GLN A 193 9.13 -26.57 -0.01
CA GLN A 193 8.71 -27.54 1.00
C GLN A 193 7.97 -28.69 0.32
N LYS A 194 8.24 -29.92 0.76
CA LYS A 194 7.49 -31.08 0.28
C LYS A 194 6.05 -31.00 0.79
N VAL A 195 5.10 -31.33 -0.09
CA VAL A 195 3.67 -31.26 0.18
C VAL A 195 3.09 -32.66 0.16
N SER A 196 2.52 -33.11 1.28
CA SER A 196 1.84 -34.40 1.37
C SER A 196 0.45 -34.36 0.72
N ALA A 197 -0.16 -35.53 0.50
CA ALA A 197 -1.52 -35.63 -0.04
C ALA A 197 -2.57 -34.95 0.85
N ASP A 198 -2.38 -35.00 2.18
CA ASP A 198 -3.27 -34.36 3.15
C ASP A 198 -3.19 -32.83 3.04
N VAL A 199 -1.97 -32.29 2.91
CA VAL A 199 -1.75 -30.85 2.73
C VAL A 199 -2.32 -30.37 1.40
N LEU A 200 -2.18 -31.15 0.33
CA LEU A 200 -2.79 -30.86 -0.97
C LEU A 200 -4.31 -30.70 -0.83
N THR A 201 -4.94 -31.62 -0.11
CA THR A 201 -6.39 -31.64 0.11
C THR A 201 -6.83 -30.49 1.01
N ALA A 202 -6.16 -30.27 2.14
CA ALA A 202 -6.47 -29.21 3.11
C ALA A 202 -6.41 -27.80 2.49
N ASN A 203 -5.44 -27.57 1.59
CA ASN A 203 -5.24 -26.27 0.94
C ASN A 203 -5.96 -26.11 -0.40
N GLY A 204 -6.76 -27.11 -0.81
CA GLY A 204 -7.47 -27.09 -2.09
C GLY A 204 -6.53 -26.99 -3.29
N PHE A 205 -5.33 -27.57 -3.20
CA PHE A 205 -4.43 -27.66 -4.35
C PHE A 205 -5.02 -28.65 -5.35
N GLN A 206 -5.12 -28.21 -6.61
CA GLN A 206 -5.55 -29.07 -7.71
C GLN A 206 -4.30 -29.43 -8.53
N THR A 207 -3.92 -30.70 -8.51
CA THR A 207 -2.69 -31.19 -9.15
C THR A 207 -2.63 -30.96 -10.66
N LYS A 208 -3.77 -30.75 -11.33
CA LYS A 208 -3.84 -30.33 -12.74
C LYS A 208 -3.13 -29.00 -13.03
N TYR A 209 -2.95 -28.16 -12.01
CA TYR A 209 -2.22 -26.89 -12.12
C TYR A 209 -0.73 -27.03 -11.78
N ALA A 210 -0.30 -28.17 -11.24
CA ALA A 210 1.09 -28.39 -10.91
C ALA A 210 1.97 -28.34 -12.16
N VAL A 211 3.13 -27.74 -12.02
CA VAL A 211 4.12 -27.62 -13.09
C VAL A 211 5.15 -28.73 -12.93
N THR A 212 5.57 -29.39 -14.01
CA THR A 212 6.52 -30.50 -13.93
C THR A 212 7.94 -29.99 -14.15
N ALA A 213 8.86 -30.32 -13.24
CA ALA A 213 10.28 -29.96 -13.34
C ALA A 213 11.16 -31.21 -13.20
N ALA A 214 12.35 -31.18 -13.81
CA ALA A 214 13.33 -32.26 -13.70
C ALA A 214 13.98 -32.30 -12.29
N ASN A 215 14.33 -31.14 -11.75
CA ASN A 215 14.81 -30.96 -10.39
C ASN A 215 14.46 -29.55 -9.87
N LEU A 216 14.78 -29.29 -8.61
CA LEU A 216 14.63 -27.97 -7.96
C LEU A 216 15.93 -27.62 -7.22
N ASP A 217 17.09 -27.87 -7.81
CA ASP A 217 18.38 -27.79 -7.10
C ASP A 217 18.76 -26.35 -6.71
N GLY A 218 18.23 -25.36 -7.44
CA GLY A 218 18.34 -23.94 -7.09
C GLY A 218 17.42 -23.48 -5.95
N TYR A 219 16.66 -24.39 -5.32
CA TYR A 219 15.74 -24.06 -4.23
C TYR A 219 16.21 -24.66 -2.90
N THR A 220 16.27 -23.82 -1.88
CA THR A 220 16.59 -24.24 -0.52
C THR A 220 15.49 -25.13 0.02
N ALA A 221 15.80 -26.35 0.43
CA ALA A 221 14.83 -27.26 1.04
C ALA A 221 14.49 -26.80 2.45
N GLY A 222 13.22 -26.48 2.69
CA GLY A 222 12.65 -26.29 4.03
C GLY A 222 12.15 -27.62 4.60
N THR A 223 11.68 -27.58 5.84
CA THR A 223 10.98 -28.72 6.45
C THR A 223 9.71 -29.06 5.66
N ASP A 224 9.35 -30.34 5.62
CA ASP A 224 8.09 -30.79 5.01
C ASP A 224 6.90 -29.99 5.56
N MET A 225 5.92 -29.72 4.70
CA MET A 225 4.78 -28.89 5.04
C MET A 225 3.88 -29.63 6.03
N ALA A 226 3.64 -29.01 7.20
CA ALA A 226 2.74 -29.55 8.20
C ALA A 226 1.27 -29.51 7.71
N THR A 227 0.45 -30.41 8.20
CA THR A 227 -0.96 -30.58 7.74
C THR A 227 -1.90 -29.45 8.17
N ASP A 228 -1.54 -28.71 9.20
CA ASP A 228 -2.27 -27.55 9.74
C ASP A 228 -1.90 -26.22 9.05
N VAL A 229 -0.99 -26.27 8.07
CA VAL A 229 -0.59 -25.14 7.24
C VAL A 229 -1.77 -24.64 6.40
N ALA A 230 -2.25 -23.43 6.69
CA ALA A 230 -3.29 -22.74 5.93
C ALA A 230 -2.70 -21.75 4.90
N LEU A 231 -2.51 -22.19 3.66
CA LEU A 231 -2.09 -21.37 2.50
C LEU A 231 -3.26 -20.85 1.67
N LYS A 232 -4.49 -21.19 2.06
CA LYS A 232 -5.71 -20.82 1.34
C LYS A 232 -6.24 -19.47 1.82
N THR A 233 -5.81 -18.40 1.17
CA THR A 233 -6.34 -17.04 1.41
C THR A 233 -7.18 -16.56 0.23
N VAL A 234 -8.49 -16.85 0.26
CA VAL A 234 -9.41 -16.56 -0.86
C VAL A 234 -9.85 -15.10 -0.89
N ALA A 235 -9.89 -14.42 0.26
CA ALA A 235 -10.25 -13.00 0.34
C ALA A 235 -9.22 -12.13 -0.41
N GLY A 236 -9.69 -11.31 -1.35
CA GLY A 236 -8.86 -10.42 -2.16
C GLY A 236 -8.02 -9.45 -1.32
N THR A 237 -6.76 -9.24 -1.74
CA THR A 237 -5.71 -8.41 -1.11
C THR A 237 -5.72 -8.34 0.42
N GLY A 238 -6.00 -9.45 1.10
CA GLY A 238 -5.58 -9.70 2.47
C GLY A 238 -4.14 -10.21 2.49
N SER A 239 -3.38 -9.78 3.50
CA SER A 239 -1.96 -10.13 3.71
C SER A 239 -1.73 -11.64 3.57
N ALA A 240 -0.64 -12.01 2.90
CA ALA A 240 -0.29 -13.41 2.63
C ALA A 240 -0.16 -14.20 3.94
N VAL A 241 -0.96 -15.26 4.10
CA VAL A 241 -0.67 -16.28 5.11
C VAL A 241 0.49 -17.11 4.58
N VAL A 242 1.69 -16.84 5.10
CA VAL A 242 2.88 -17.67 4.92
C VAL A 242 2.91 -18.65 6.09
N VAL A 243 3.00 -19.95 5.82
CA VAL A 243 3.24 -20.94 6.86
C VAL A 243 4.59 -21.62 6.62
N GLY A 244 5.42 -21.63 7.66
CA GLY A 244 6.55 -22.56 7.80
C GLY A 244 7.95 -21.98 7.60
N GLY A 245 8.52 -21.40 8.67
CA GLY A 245 9.92 -21.54 9.09
C GLY A 245 11.03 -21.36 8.05
N GLY A 246 11.34 -20.11 7.69
CA GLY A 246 12.53 -19.75 6.91
C GLY A 246 12.42 -18.32 6.36
N THR A 247 12.66 -17.33 7.23
CA THR A 247 12.74 -15.87 6.97
C THR A 247 12.16 -15.36 5.64
N THR A 248 10.84 -15.37 5.51
CA THR A 248 10.19 -14.21 4.89
C THR A 248 10.43 -13.03 5.82
N VAL A 249 10.79 -11.87 5.28
CA VAL A 249 10.74 -10.64 6.04
C VAL A 249 9.26 -10.37 6.30
N VAL A 250 8.75 -10.97 7.38
CA VAL A 250 7.43 -10.67 7.93
C VAL A 250 7.44 -9.15 8.13
N ALA A 251 6.54 -8.45 7.45
CA ALA A 251 6.24 -7.08 7.84
C ALA A 251 5.77 -7.16 9.31
N GLY A 252 6.49 -6.50 10.22
CA GLY A 252 6.18 -6.56 11.65
C GLY A 252 4.71 -6.24 11.90
N SER A 253 4.07 -6.89 12.87
CA SER A 253 2.62 -6.72 13.07
C SER A 253 2.24 -5.30 13.49
N GLY A 254 3.18 -4.59 14.12
CA GLY A 254 2.95 -3.27 14.69
C GLY A 254 4.14 -2.32 14.54
N LEU A 255 3.80 -1.04 14.45
CA LEU A 255 4.73 0.07 14.50
C LEU A 255 4.18 1.11 15.48
N THR A 256 4.91 1.36 16.57
CA THR A 256 4.58 2.43 17.50
C THR A 256 5.32 3.71 17.10
N VAL A 257 4.59 4.81 17.00
CA VAL A 257 5.12 6.14 16.68
C VAL A 257 4.99 7.03 17.91
N ALA A 258 6.09 7.66 18.30
CA ALA A 258 6.14 8.56 19.44
C ALA A 258 7.14 9.70 19.21
N LEU A 259 7.04 10.76 20.01
CA LEU A 259 8.06 11.81 20.06
C LEU A 259 9.33 11.25 20.71
N ALA A 260 10.50 11.47 20.11
CA ALA A 260 11.76 11.13 20.74
C ALA A 260 12.07 12.13 21.87
N ALA A 261 12.62 11.63 22.98
CA ALA A 261 12.92 12.44 24.17
C ALA A 261 13.97 13.54 23.90
N ASP A 262 14.84 13.34 22.91
CA ASP A 262 15.84 14.31 22.45
C ASP A 262 15.34 15.17 21.28
N THR A 263 14.02 15.33 21.16
CA THR A 263 13.41 16.31 20.26
C THR A 263 13.92 17.71 20.59
N PRO A 264 14.29 18.52 19.57
CA PRO A 264 14.69 19.90 19.75
C PRO A 264 13.71 20.70 20.61
N VAL A 265 14.25 21.45 21.58
CA VAL A 265 13.49 22.37 22.42
C VAL A 265 12.99 23.56 21.58
N ALA A 266 12.00 24.29 22.10
CA ALA A 266 11.57 25.56 21.52
C ALA A 266 12.77 26.51 21.37
N ALA A 267 12.87 27.15 20.22
CA ALA A 267 13.98 28.03 19.89
C ALA A 267 13.54 29.18 18.97
N THR A 268 14.36 30.23 18.93
CA THR A 268 14.24 31.29 17.93
C THR A 268 14.91 30.82 16.64
N ILE A 269 14.17 30.90 15.54
CA ILE A 269 14.66 30.67 14.19
C ILE A 269 14.76 32.00 13.47
N VAL A 270 15.79 32.18 12.66
CA VAL A 270 16.09 33.48 12.06
C VAL A 270 16.02 33.46 10.55
N THR A 271 15.47 34.54 10.01
CA THR A 271 15.49 34.89 8.60
C THR A 271 16.14 36.25 8.43
N ASP A 272 16.77 36.47 7.30
CA ASP A 272 17.23 37.79 6.91
C ASP A 272 16.06 38.64 6.34
N SER A 273 16.35 39.91 6.07
CA SER A 273 15.41 40.98 5.72
C SER A 273 14.71 40.79 4.35
N THR A 274 13.91 41.79 3.93
CA THR A 274 12.99 41.73 2.77
C THR A 274 13.64 41.63 1.38
N ASN A 275 14.96 41.48 1.27
CA ASN A 275 15.63 41.41 -0.02
C ASN A 275 15.68 39.97 -0.55
N THR A 276 15.34 39.79 -1.84
CA THR A 276 15.28 38.48 -2.51
C THR A 276 16.64 37.80 -2.68
N THR A 277 17.74 38.50 -2.40
CA THR A 277 19.10 37.95 -2.42
C THR A 277 19.54 37.34 -1.10
N ASP A 278 18.85 37.64 0.00
CA ASP A 278 19.26 37.22 1.33
C ASP A 278 18.71 35.82 1.69
N GLY A 279 19.31 35.20 2.70
CA GLY A 279 19.01 33.83 3.11
C GLY A 279 18.07 33.73 4.32
N ALA A 280 17.69 32.50 4.65
CA ALA A 280 17.09 32.16 5.92
C ALA A 280 17.75 30.90 6.47
N GLN A 281 17.52 30.61 7.75
CA GLN A 281 17.94 29.32 8.29
C GLN A 281 17.29 28.16 7.53
N ALA A 282 18.15 27.25 7.08
CA ALA A 282 17.79 26.02 6.39
C ALA A 282 18.07 24.81 7.29
N LEU A 283 17.42 23.68 6.98
CA LEU A 283 17.57 22.40 7.69
C LEU A 283 17.36 22.52 9.21
N ILE A 284 16.47 23.41 9.63
CA ILE A 284 16.11 23.64 11.03
C ILE A 284 15.48 22.35 11.58
N PRO A 285 16.04 21.73 12.63
CA PRO A 285 15.50 20.48 13.18
C PRO A 285 14.24 20.76 14.00
N ALA A 286 13.08 20.37 13.50
CA ALA A 286 11.79 20.63 14.14
C ALA A 286 11.43 19.61 15.23
N MET A 287 11.57 18.33 14.92
CA MET A 287 11.23 17.24 15.84
C MET A 287 11.99 15.96 15.50
N LYS A 288 12.05 15.05 16.47
CA LYS A 288 12.51 13.68 16.25
C LYS A 288 11.38 12.70 16.55
N LEU A 289 11.11 11.80 15.62
CA LEU A 289 10.08 10.79 15.73
C LEU A 289 10.72 9.42 15.95
N ASN A 290 10.31 8.75 17.01
CA ASN A 290 10.65 7.35 17.26
C ASN A 290 9.63 6.47 16.53
N PHE A 291 10.14 5.60 15.67
CA PHE A 291 9.39 4.52 15.04
C PHE A 291 9.90 3.20 15.60
N THR A 292 9.09 2.51 16.39
CA THR A 292 9.47 1.25 17.05
C THR A 292 8.70 0.10 16.43
N ALA A 293 9.41 -0.82 15.79
CA ALA A 293 8.80 -2.02 15.21
C ALA A 293 8.59 -3.07 16.30
N ALA A 294 7.48 -3.81 16.22
CA ALA A 294 7.29 -5.02 17.01
C ALA A 294 8.44 -6.02 16.75
N ALA A 295 8.71 -6.92 17.71
CA ALA A 295 9.82 -7.86 17.64
C ALA A 295 9.62 -9.00 16.63
N ASP A 296 8.48 -9.03 15.94
CA ASP A 296 8.03 -10.11 15.06
C ASP A 296 8.35 -9.89 13.57
N GLY A 297 8.78 -8.68 13.17
CA GLY A 297 9.11 -8.39 11.79
C GLY A 297 9.61 -6.97 11.53
N ASP A 298 10.36 -6.80 10.45
CA ASP A 298 10.81 -5.47 10.03
C ASP A 298 9.59 -4.71 9.50
N VAL A 299 9.51 -3.40 9.71
CA VAL A 299 8.40 -2.59 9.19
C VAL A 299 8.94 -1.55 8.24
N LYS A 300 8.38 -1.51 7.02
CA LYS A 300 8.72 -0.48 6.04
C LYS A 300 7.69 0.65 6.11
N VAL A 301 8.15 1.87 6.39
CA VAL A 301 7.32 3.07 6.36
C VAL A 301 7.33 3.63 4.94
N LYS A 302 6.15 3.86 4.36
CA LYS A 302 5.95 4.34 2.98
C LYS A 302 5.46 5.77 2.93
N THR A 303 4.66 6.18 3.92
CA THR A 303 4.13 7.54 4.01
C THR A 303 4.32 8.10 5.40
N VAL A 304 4.73 9.36 5.46
CA VAL A 304 4.68 10.20 6.66
C VAL A 304 4.02 11.51 6.27
N LYS A 305 2.97 11.92 6.98
CA LYS A 305 2.38 13.25 6.84
C LYS A 305 2.61 14.07 8.10
N LEU A 306 2.98 15.33 7.89
CA LEU A 306 3.19 16.31 8.96
C LEU A 306 2.30 17.52 8.69
N THR A 307 1.56 17.94 9.71
CA THR A 307 0.71 19.12 9.64
C THR A 307 1.37 20.24 10.43
N ARG A 308 1.55 21.39 9.79
CA ARG A 308 2.09 22.60 10.42
C ARG A 308 1.10 23.16 11.46
N THR A 309 1.63 23.50 12.62
CA THR A 309 0.93 24.18 13.72
C THR A 309 1.53 25.56 13.98
N GLY A 310 0.94 26.32 14.89
CA GLY A 310 1.32 27.69 15.17
C GLY A 310 0.68 28.72 14.22
N ILE A 311 1.17 29.95 14.32
CA ILE A 311 0.70 31.14 13.61
C ILE A 311 1.76 31.52 12.58
N SER A 312 1.61 31.00 11.36
CA SER A 312 2.43 31.34 10.20
C SER A 312 1.65 31.06 8.91
N ALA A 313 2.09 31.61 7.78
CA ALA A 313 1.59 31.26 6.45
C ALA A 313 2.16 29.91 5.99
N ASP A 314 1.49 29.26 5.03
CA ASP A 314 2.03 28.02 4.43
C ASP A 314 3.33 28.28 3.68
N THR A 315 3.50 29.48 3.12
CA THR A 315 4.70 29.90 2.42
C THR A 315 5.88 30.20 3.34
N ASP A 316 5.69 30.28 4.66
CA ASP A 316 6.78 30.54 5.61
C ASP A 316 7.68 29.31 5.82
N VAL A 317 7.19 28.12 5.49
CA VAL A 317 8.00 26.89 5.41
C VAL A 317 8.19 26.59 3.93
N VAL A 318 9.43 26.53 3.44
CA VAL A 318 9.71 26.37 2.01
C VAL A 318 9.74 24.89 1.62
N ASN A 319 10.45 24.10 2.42
CA ASN A 319 10.62 22.66 2.20
C ASN A 319 10.74 21.95 3.55
N MET A 320 10.36 20.69 3.58
CA MET A 320 10.57 19.81 4.73
C MET A 320 11.35 18.56 4.32
N TYR A 321 12.04 17.96 5.28
CA TYR A 321 12.91 16.81 5.06
C TYR A 321 12.77 15.79 6.17
N LEU A 322 12.94 14.52 5.79
CA LEU A 322 13.16 13.41 6.73
C LEU A 322 14.62 12.99 6.68
N TYR A 323 15.25 12.85 7.84
CA TYR A 323 16.64 12.44 7.99
C TYR A 323 16.78 11.24 8.93
N ASP A 324 17.64 10.30 8.55
CA ASP A 324 18.19 9.25 9.43
C ASP A 324 19.68 9.57 9.67
N GLY A 325 19.98 10.07 10.88
CA GLY A 325 21.24 10.74 11.15
C GLY A 325 21.49 11.90 10.16
N ASP A 326 22.58 11.80 9.39
CA ASP A 326 22.96 12.77 8.36
C ASP A 326 22.49 12.38 6.93
N THR A 327 21.73 11.28 6.81
CA THR A 327 21.20 10.83 5.52
C THR A 327 19.79 11.36 5.31
N GLN A 328 19.63 12.23 4.32
CA GLN A 328 18.31 12.64 3.86
C GLN A 328 17.60 11.45 3.22
N LEU A 329 16.40 11.15 3.70
CA LEU A 329 15.55 10.07 3.20
C LEU A 329 14.55 10.57 2.15
N ALA A 330 13.98 11.75 2.38
CA ALA A 330 12.98 12.35 1.51
C ALA A 330 12.84 13.85 1.77
N SER A 331 12.27 14.57 0.80
CA SER A 331 11.89 15.98 0.89
C SER A 331 10.44 16.18 0.45
N SER A 332 9.78 17.22 0.96
CA SER A 332 8.40 17.59 0.64
C SER A 332 8.28 19.11 0.61
N PRO A 333 8.07 19.74 -0.56
CA PRO A 333 7.93 21.19 -0.65
C PRO A 333 6.61 21.64 -0.03
N SER A 334 6.53 22.91 0.36
CA SER A 334 5.27 23.46 0.86
C SER A 334 4.24 23.58 -0.25
N ILE A 335 3.08 22.98 0.00
CA ILE A 335 1.85 23.14 -0.78
C ILE A 335 0.84 23.81 0.15
N ALA A 336 0.10 24.81 -0.32
CA ALA A 336 -0.81 25.68 0.46
C ALA A 336 -1.99 24.93 1.13
N THR A 337 -1.68 24.02 2.05
CA THR A 337 -2.56 23.05 2.68
C THR A 337 -2.19 22.77 4.15
N LYS A 338 -1.17 23.46 4.70
CA LYS A 338 -0.48 23.14 5.99
C LYS A 338 0.15 21.74 6.09
N VAL A 339 -0.13 20.83 5.16
CA VAL A 339 0.26 19.42 5.24
C VAL A 339 1.42 19.12 4.29
N PHE A 340 2.46 18.52 4.84
CA PHE A 340 3.62 18.02 4.11
C PHE A 340 3.52 16.50 4.03
N THR A 341 3.51 15.98 2.81
CA THR A 341 3.39 14.54 2.55
C THR A 341 4.68 14.00 1.98
N PHE A 342 5.29 13.05 2.68
CA PHE A 342 6.37 12.22 2.19
C PHE A 342 5.76 10.89 1.77
N ASN A 343 5.93 10.48 0.51
CA ASN A 343 5.41 9.22 0.02
C ASN A 343 6.43 8.55 -0.91
N ASN A 344 6.75 7.29 -0.62
CA ASN A 344 7.51 6.43 -1.51
C ASN A 344 6.90 5.02 -1.44
N SER A 345 6.32 4.56 -2.55
CA SER A 345 5.71 3.23 -2.65
C SER A 345 6.71 2.10 -2.40
N SER A 346 8.00 2.32 -2.69
CA SER A 346 9.10 1.38 -2.43
C SER A 346 9.58 1.39 -0.97
N GLY A 347 9.13 2.36 -0.17
CA GLY A 347 9.52 2.61 1.22
C GLY A 347 10.37 3.88 1.37
N LEU A 348 10.03 4.72 2.34
CA LEU A 348 10.87 5.83 2.81
C LEU A 348 12.04 5.32 3.63
N PHE A 349 11.79 4.34 4.51
CA PHE A 349 12.80 3.66 5.33
C PHE A 349 12.21 2.37 5.93
N THR A 350 13.09 1.52 6.45
CA THR A 350 12.73 0.29 7.17
C THR A 350 13.19 0.37 8.62
N VAL A 351 12.32 0.01 9.55
CA VAL A 351 12.61 -0.16 10.97
C VAL A 351 12.80 -1.66 11.21
N SER A 352 13.99 -2.05 11.67
CA SER A 352 14.26 -3.46 11.95
C SER A 352 13.43 -3.94 13.16
N LYS A 353 12.98 -5.19 13.12
CA LYS A 353 12.16 -5.81 14.15
C LYS A 353 12.69 -5.58 15.56
N GLY A 354 11.81 -5.21 16.49
CA GLY A 354 12.15 -4.99 17.90
C GLY A 354 13.10 -3.82 18.17
N THR A 355 13.38 -2.99 17.15
CA THR A 355 14.23 -1.81 17.28
C THR A 355 13.43 -0.53 17.11
N THR A 356 14.02 0.58 17.58
CA THR A 356 13.52 1.93 17.35
C THR A 356 14.43 2.64 16.36
N LYS A 357 13.87 3.18 15.28
CA LYS A 357 14.54 4.13 14.40
C LYS A 357 14.09 5.55 14.73
N VAL A 358 15.04 6.46 14.84
CA VAL A 358 14.78 7.88 15.09
C VAL A 358 14.87 8.64 13.78
N ILE A 359 13.79 9.28 13.36
CA ILE A 359 13.75 10.12 12.16
C ILE A 359 13.70 11.58 12.59
N THR A 360 14.66 12.37 12.12
CA THR A 360 14.68 13.82 12.35
C THR A 360 13.90 14.51 11.23
N VAL A 361 12.92 15.30 11.62
CA VAL A 361 12.19 16.20 10.74
C VAL A 361 12.92 17.53 10.72
N LYS A 362 13.29 17.99 9.52
CA LYS A 362 13.91 19.30 9.31
C LYS A 362 13.09 20.14 8.35
N PHE A 363 13.21 21.46 8.41
CA PHE A 363 12.54 22.36 7.47
C PHE A 363 13.39 23.57 7.12
N ASP A 364 13.06 24.19 6.00
CA ASP A 364 13.65 25.46 5.57
C ASP A 364 12.66 26.59 5.85
N LEU A 365 13.13 27.64 6.52
CA LEU A 365 12.36 28.85 6.72
C LEU A 365 12.40 29.70 5.44
N LYS A 366 11.30 30.38 5.15
CA LYS A 366 11.22 31.33 4.05
C LYS A 366 12.09 32.56 4.36
N ASN A 367 12.85 33.01 3.36
CA ASN A 367 13.46 34.32 3.43
C ASN A 367 12.39 35.42 3.62
N SER A 368 12.74 36.42 4.41
CA SER A 368 11.85 37.52 4.79
C SER A 368 10.54 37.06 5.44
N ALA A 369 10.54 35.93 6.15
CA ALA A 369 9.42 35.56 7.00
C ALA A 369 9.19 36.62 8.09
N SER A 370 7.93 36.89 8.43
CA SER A 370 7.58 37.92 9.41
C SER A 370 8.12 37.59 10.80
N ALA A 371 8.66 38.57 11.51
CA ALA A 371 9.00 38.43 12.92
C ALA A 371 7.76 38.06 13.75
N GLY A 372 7.93 37.19 14.75
CA GLY A 372 6.87 36.77 15.65
C GLY A 372 5.98 35.63 15.13
N ILE A 373 6.23 35.10 13.92
CA ILE A 373 5.57 33.86 13.51
C ILE A 373 5.91 32.72 14.47
N THR A 374 5.00 31.77 14.59
CA THR A 374 5.22 30.54 15.35
C THR A 374 5.04 29.34 14.44
N VAL A 375 6.02 28.44 14.45
CA VAL A 375 6.06 27.26 13.59
C VAL A 375 6.26 26.04 14.46
N GLY A 376 5.31 25.11 14.40
CA GLY A 376 5.42 23.77 14.96
C GLY A 376 4.89 22.75 13.95
N PHE A 377 5.01 21.47 14.28
CA PHE A 377 4.54 20.38 13.43
C PHE A 377 3.95 19.26 14.27
N GLN A 378 3.04 18.50 13.67
CA GLN A 378 2.51 17.31 14.29
C GLN A 378 2.19 16.22 13.27
N VAL A 379 2.30 14.97 13.71
CA VAL A 379 1.58 13.87 13.08
C VAL A 379 0.20 13.82 13.73
N VAL A 380 -0.88 14.04 12.97
CA VAL A 380 -2.21 14.30 13.55
C VAL A 380 -2.86 13.01 14.00
N ALA A 381 -2.77 11.97 13.17
CA ALA A 381 -3.44 10.70 13.41
C ALA A 381 -2.61 9.52 12.89
N LEU A 382 -2.96 8.32 13.33
CA LEU A 382 -2.36 7.07 12.87
C LEU A 382 -2.41 6.89 11.33
N GLY A 383 -3.42 7.44 10.65
CA GLY A 383 -3.54 7.39 9.18
C GLY A 383 -2.56 8.29 8.42
N ASP A 384 -1.85 9.17 9.12
CA ASP A 384 -0.77 9.98 8.55
C ASP A 384 0.53 9.19 8.38
N ILE A 385 0.59 7.98 8.93
CA ILE A 385 1.68 7.03 8.76
C ILE A 385 1.14 5.82 7.98
N VAL A 386 1.76 5.49 6.85
CA VAL A 386 1.42 4.29 6.07
C VAL A 386 2.63 3.38 6.03
N THR A 387 2.42 2.11 6.37
CA THR A 387 3.45 1.07 6.39
C THR A 387 3.25 0.07 5.25
N ASP A 388 4.05 -0.98 5.20
CA ASP A 388 3.88 -2.15 4.34
C ASP A 388 2.88 -3.19 4.87
N GLY A 389 2.06 -2.84 5.88
CA GLY A 389 1.01 -3.69 6.41
C GLY A 389 0.94 -3.73 7.94
N ALA A 390 1.96 -3.23 8.62
CA ALA A 390 2.01 -3.10 10.07
C ALA A 390 0.95 -2.13 10.62
N ALA A 391 0.28 -2.50 11.71
CA ALA A 391 -0.65 -1.62 12.41
C ALA A 391 0.09 -0.47 13.10
N VAL A 392 -0.31 0.78 12.83
CA VAL A 392 0.28 1.96 13.47
C VAL A 392 -0.40 2.23 14.81
N THR A 393 0.40 2.38 15.86
CA THR A 393 -0.05 2.71 17.21
C THR A 393 0.74 3.91 17.76
N GLY A 394 0.22 4.57 18.80
CA GLY A 394 0.87 5.71 19.42
C GLY A 394 -0.12 6.69 20.03
N ASN A 395 0.40 7.66 20.77
CA ASN A 395 -0.40 8.75 21.33
C ASN A 395 -0.41 9.91 20.33
N PHE A 396 -1.46 9.97 19.53
CA PHE A 396 -1.66 11.04 18.55
C PHE A 396 -2.55 12.16 19.11
N PRO A 397 -2.32 13.43 18.76
CA PRO A 397 -1.27 13.90 17.86
C PRO A 397 0.13 13.84 18.49
N VAL A 398 1.13 13.46 17.69
CA VAL A 398 2.54 13.53 18.09
C VAL A 398 3.07 14.90 17.67
N GLN A 399 3.27 15.80 18.64
CA GLN A 399 3.51 17.22 18.38
C GLN A 399 4.95 17.64 18.73
N SER A 400 5.52 18.54 17.93
CA SER A 400 6.81 19.18 18.18
C SER A 400 6.70 20.32 19.19
N ASN A 401 7.85 20.79 19.70
CA ASN A 401 7.90 22.12 20.31
C ASN A 401 7.68 23.21 19.26
N THR A 402 7.15 24.35 19.69
CA THR A 402 6.94 25.52 18.83
C THR A 402 8.20 26.36 18.74
N MET A 403 8.61 26.74 17.53
CA MET A 403 9.68 27.69 17.25
C MET A 403 9.11 29.07 16.95
N THR A 404 9.88 30.12 17.25
CA THR A 404 9.48 31.51 17.00
C THR A 404 10.41 32.15 15.97
N GLY A 405 9.84 32.72 14.91
CA GLY A 405 10.59 33.42 13.89
C GLY A 405 11.03 34.81 14.35
N ALA A 406 12.29 35.16 14.07
CA ALA A 406 12.83 36.50 14.18
C ALA A 406 13.44 36.93 12.85
N THR A 407 13.26 38.20 12.50
CA THR A 407 13.89 38.81 11.32
C THR A 407 15.12 39.58 11.80
N VAL A 408 16.27 39.32 11.18
CA VAL A 408 17.53 40.03 11.42
C VAL A 408 17.98 40.73 10.14
N THR A 409 18.97 41.61 10.23
CA THR A 409 19.54 42.35 9.09
C THR A 409 21.00 41.97 8.80
N ASP A 410 21.54 41.02 9.56
CA ASP A 410 22.94 40.63 9.58
C ASP A 410 23.04 39.12 9.82
N LEU A 411 22.29 38.34 9.02
CA LEU A 411 22.34 36.89 9.08
C LEU A 411 23.65 36.41 8.44
N GLY A 412 24.40 35.55 9.11
CA GLY A 412 25.59 34.92 8.52
C GLY A 412 25.24 34.06 7.32
N GLN A 413 25.91 34.30 6.18
CA GLN A 413 25.65 33.58 4.93
C GLN A 413 26.87 32.78 4.48
N PHE A 414 26.61 31.62 3.88
CA PHE A 414 27.59 30.82 3.14
C PHE A 414 27.15 30.76 1.68
N ALA A 415 27.98 31.24 0.77
CA ALA A 415 27.69 31.28 -0.65
C ALA A 415 28.76 30.54 -1.45
N LEU A 416 28.34 29.98 -2.58
CA LEU A 416 29.24 29.44 -3.59
C LEU A 416 29.41 30.50 -4.69
N ALA A 417 30.61 31.04 -4.82
CA ALA A 417 31.00 31.97 -5.87
C ALA A 417 31.84 31.26 -6.95
N ASN A 418 32.02 31.89 -8.11
CA ASN A 418 32.88 31.39 -9.19
C ASN A 418 32.59 29.94 -9.59
N VAL A 419 31.31 29.55 -9.57
CA VAL A 419 30.88 28.19 -9.89
C VAL A 419 31.17 27.89 -11.36
N SER A 420 31.87 26.79 -11.61
CA SER A 420 32.20 26.31 -12.95
C SER A 420 32.05 24.78 -12.98
N PRO A 421 31.42 24.19 -14.03
CA PRO A 421 30.72 24.87 -15.11
C PRO A 421 29.47 25.65 -14.63
N THR A 422 29.06 26.69 -15.35
CA THR A 422 27.93 27.57 -14.98
C THR A 422 26.56 27.04 -15.40
N ALA A 423 26.55 25.98 -16.20
CA ALA A 423 25.35 25.31 -16.69
C ALA A 423 25.69 23.86 -17.08
N ASP A 424 24.65 23.05 -17.26
CA ASP A 424 24.78 21.70 -17.77
C ASP A 424 25.40 21.72 -19.19
N ALA A 425 26.30 20.78 -19.44
CA ALA A 425 26.92 20.61 -20.75
C ALA A 425 27.03 19.12 -21.07
N ASP A 426 26.83 18.79 -22.35
CA ASP A 426 27.12 17.45 -22.84
C ASP A 426 28.63 17.20 -22.74
N VAL A 427 28.99 16.02 -22.23
CA VAL A 427 30.38 15.55 -22.12
C VAL A 427 30.57 14.45 -23.15
N ASP A 428 31.57 14.61 -24.01
CA ASP A 428 31.84 13.62 -25.06
C ASP A 428 32.31 12.28 -24.46
N PRO A 429 31.82 11.14 -24.97
CA PRO A 429 32.29 9.83 -24.56
C PRO A 429 33.82 9.70 -24.75
N GLY A 430 34.54 9.47 -23.65
CA GLY A 430 36.01 9.32 -23.66
C GLY A 430 36.80 10.59 -23.31
N GLN A 431 36.14 11.71 -23.03
CA GLN A 431 36.81 12.91 -22.54
C GLN A 431 37.45 12.65 -21.16
N VAL A 432 38.76 12.92 -21.05
CA VAL A 432 39.50 12.83 -19.79
C VAL A 432 39.78 14.22 -19.21
N GLY A 433 39.74 14.34 -17.88
CA GLY A 433 40.07 15.60 -17.20
C GLY A 433 38.99 16.69 -17.30
N TYR A 434 37.75 16.32 -17.58
CA TYR A 434 36.60 17.23 -17.51
C TYR A 434 36.46 17.77 -16.07
N GLU A 435 36.35 19.10 -15.93
CA GLU A 435 36.11 19.74 -14.63
C GLU A 435 34.62 19.65 -14.32
N ILE A 436 34.26 18.73 -13.43
CA ILE A 436 32.86 18.46 -13.08
C ILE A 436 32.30 19.56 -12.20
N TRP A 437 33.12 20.09 -11.28
CA TRP A 437 32.70 21.20 -10.45
C TRP A 437 33.89 21.91 -9.79
N ARG A 438 33.86 23.24 -9.80
CA ARG A 438 34.74 24.14 -9.07
C ARG A 438 33.92 25.30 -8.54
N PHE A 439 34.19 25.74 -7.33
CA PHE A 439 33.60 26.92 -6.74
C PHE A 439 34.56 27.52 -5.71
N THR A 440 34.33 28.78 -5.37
CA THR A 440 34.91 29.46 -4.21
C THR A 440 33.84 29.52 -3.13
N ALA A 441 34.12 28.98 -1.93
CA ALA A 441 33.26 29.19 -0.78
C ALA A 441 33.49 30.59 -0.22
N THR A 442 32.44 31.39 -0.08
CA THR A 442 32.51 32.73 0.51
C THR A 442 31.54 32.83 1.68
N THR A 443 31.94 33.60 2.71
CA THR A 443 31.08 33.95 3.83
C THR A 443 30.71 35.43 3.72
N GLN A 444 29.53 35.79 4.20
CA GLN A 444 29.08 37.18 4.26
C GLN A 444 28.45 37.46 5.61
N SER A 445 28.51 38.74 6.01
CA SER A 445 27.84 39.31 7.19
C SER A 445 28.42 38.86 8.54
N GLN A 446 28.61 37.55 8.75
CA GLN A 446 29.16 36.96 9.96
C GLN A 446 30.21 35.87 9.65
N ASP A 447 31.00 35.50 10.66
CA ASP A 447 31.88 34.33 10.58
C ASP A 447 31.06 33.04 10.47
N VAL A 448 31.40 32.17 9.52
CA VAL A 448 30.72 30.88 9.31
C VAL A 448 31.72 29.73 9.37
N GLU A 449 31.39 28.70 10.14
CA GLU A 449 32.14 27.45 10.18
C GLU A 449 31.58 26.45 9.18
N LEU A 450 32.38 26.07 8.18
CA LEU A 450 32.06 24.97 7.28
C LEU A 450 32.48 23.63 7.91
N ARG A 451 31.51 22.86 8.40
CA ARG A 451 31.77 21.56 9.03
C ARG A 451 31.85 20.40 8.04
N SER A 452 31.05 20.43 6.98
CA SER A 452 31.02 19.36 5.97
C SER A 452 30.43 19.85 4.65
N ILE A 453 30.90 19.28 3.54
CA ILE A 453 30.24 19.37 2.23
C ILE A 453 29.95 17.94 1.76
N LYS A 454 28.70 17.70 1.33
CA LYS A 454 28.27 16.44 0.74
C LYS A 454 27.83 16.68 -0.69
N PHE A 455 28.37 15.89 -1.61
CA PHE A 455 28.00 15.93 -3.02
C PHE A 455 27.08 14.75 -3.31
N THR A 456 25.99 15.01 -4.02
CA THR A 456 25.09 13.97 -4.51
C THR A 456 25.35 13.77 -6.00
N LEU A 457 25.61 12.52 -6.37
CA LEU A 457 25.71 12.12 -7.75
C LEU A 457 24.32 12.00 -8.36
N ILE A 458 24.01 12.78 -9.40
CA ILE A 458 22.76 12.68 -10.16
C ILE A 458 23.15 12.35 -11.61
N GLY A 459 22.81 11.15 -12.09
CA GLY A 459 23.16 10.69 -13.44
C GLY A 459 23.75 9.28 -13.49
N SER A 460 24.39 8.95 -14.61
CA SER A 460 24.83 7.58 -14.95
C SER A 460 26.35 7.37 -14.94
N PHE A 461 27.15 8.36 -14.52
CA PHE A 461 28.61 8.21 -14.51
C PHE A 461 29.11 7.42 -13.29
N ASN A 462 30.22 6.70 -13.46
CA ASN A 462 30.77 5.87 -12.39
C ASN A 462 31.58 6.74 -11.40
N ILE A 463 31.34 6.56 -10.10
CA ILE A 463 32.04 7.32 -9.05
C ILE A 463 33.56 7.06 -9.07
N ALA A 464 33.98 5.89 -9.57
CA ALA A 464 35.38 5.52 -9.72
C ALA A 464 36.14 6.42 -10.72
N ASP A 465 35.43 7.10 -11.63
CA ASP A 465 36.01 7.98 -12.63
C ASP A 465 36.32 9.38 -12.05
N LEU A 466 35.86 9.67 -10.83
CA LEU A 466 36.14 10.93 -10.14
C LEU A 466 37.56 10.95 -9.56
N LYS A 467 38.32 11.99 -9.93
CA LYS A 467 39.55 12.34 -9.20
C LYS A 467 39.18 12.98 -7.87
N LYS A 468 40.02 12.74 -6.84
CA LYS A 468 39.83 13.33 -5.51
C LYS A 468 39.68 14.86 -5.60
N PRO A 469 38.69 15.46 -4.93
CA PRO A 469 38.52 16.90 -4.90
C PRO A 469 39.74 17.56 -4.27
N ARG A 470 40.12 18.73 -4.80
CA ARG A 470 41.18 19.57 -4.24
C ARG A 470 40.54 20.76 -3.55
N ILE A 471 40.65 20.82 -2.23
CA ILE A 471 40.26 21.99 -1.44
C ILE A 471 41.51 22.83 -1.22
N ARG A 472 41.45 24.11 -1.57
CA ARG A 472 42.51 25.09 -1.28
C ARG A 472 41.92 26.15 -0.36
N PRO A 473 42.62 26.51 0.73
CA PRO A 473 42.21 27.63 1.57
C PRO A 473 42.26 28.96 0.81
#